data_AF-A0A6L8GB04-F1
#
_entry.id   AF-A0A6L8GB04-F1
#
_cell.length_a   1.000
_cell.length_b   1.000
_cell.length_c   1.000
_cell.angle_alpha   90.00
_cell.angle_beta   90.00
_cell.angle_gamma   90.00
#
_symmetry.space_group_name_H-M   'P 1'
#
loop_
_entity.id
_entity.type
_entity.pdbx_description
1 polymer ?
#
loop_
_entity_poly.entity_id
_entity_poly.type
_entity_poly.pdbx_seq_one_letter_code
_entity_poly.pdbx_strand_id
1 'polypeptide(L)'
;MNATDPIGELDAVMARARAAQAGYEAEGSQRRYDRAAQAAAWAIMEPGRNRELAELAVETTGLGNVSDKIIKNYRKTLGLMCDIKG
;
A
#
# COMPACT_ATOMS: atom_id res chain seq x y z
N MET A 1 18.07 -3.55 -24.72
CA MET A 1 16.76 -3.62 -24.04
C MET A 1 16.55 -5.07 -23.70
N ASN A 2 16.66 -5.45 -22.42
CA ASN A 2 16.32 -6.81 -22.03
C ASN A 2 14.82 -6.98 -22.27
N ALA A 3 14.43 -7.98 -23.04
CA ALA A 3 13.03 -8.36 -23.11
C ALA A 3 12.60 -8.68 -21.68
N THR A 4 11.62 -7.95 -21.17
CA THR A 4 10.98 -8.26 -19.90
C THR A 4 10.39 -9.67 -20.03
N ASP A 5 10.72 -10.55 -19.09
CA ASP A 5 10.04 -11.84 -18.90
C ASP A 5 8.99 -11.62 -17.80
N PRO A 6 7.76 -11.17 -18.18
CA PRO A 6 6.75 -10.82 -17.19
C PRO A 6 6.29 -12.03 -16.37
N ILE A 7 6.43 -13.25 -16.92
CA ILE A 7 6.04 -14.48 -16.21
C ILE A 7 7.11 -14.82 -15.17
N GLY A 8 8.39 -14.78 -15.54
CA GLY A 8 9.49 -14.98 -14.59
C GLY A 8 9.50 -13.94 -13.46
N GLU A 9 9.21 -12.67 -13.77
CA GLU A 9 9.06 -11.61 -12.77
C GLU A 9 7.90 -11.87 -11.80
N LEU A 10 6.75 -12.32 -12.32
CA LEU A 10 5.59 -12.69 -11.53
C LEU A 10 5.91 -13.84 -10.57
N ASP A 11 6.52 -14.91 -11.07
CA ASP A 11 6.89 -16.07 -10.25
C ASP A 11 7.83 -15.67 -9.11
N ALA A 12 8.79 -14.79 -9.39
CA ALA A 12 9.70 -14.26 -8.39
C ALA A 12 8.96 -13.43 -7.32
N VAL A 13 8.00 -12.59 -7.70
CA VAL A 13 7.15 -11.84 -6.74
C VAL A 13 6.33 -12.80 -5.89
N MET A 14 5.70 -13.81 -6.50
CA MET A 14 4.86 -14.79 -5.81
C MET A 14 5.65 -15.62 -4.80
N ALA A 15 6.85 -16.08 -5.16
CA ALA A 15 7.74 -16.82 -4.26
C ALA A 15 8.12 -15.98 -3.03
N ARG A 16 8.52 -14.70 -3.23
CA ARG A 16 8.84 -13.78 -2.13
C ARG A 16 7.65 -13.50 -1.24
N ALA A 17 6.47 -13.27 -1.83
CA ALA A 17 5.24 -13.00 -1.07
C ALA A 17 4.85 -14.18 -0.16
N ARG A 18 4.93 -15.43 -0.67
CA ARG A 18 4.62 -16.63 0.12
C ARG A 18 5.60 -16.83 1.27
N ALA A 19 6.90 -16.65 1.02
CA ALA A 19 7.92 -16.73 2.07
C ALA A 19 7.71 -15.66 3.15
N ALA A 20 7.43 -14.42 2.75
CA ALA A 20 7.15 -13.33 3.69
C ALA A 20 5.88 -13.58 4.51
N GLN A 21 4.81 -14.08 3.90
CA GLN A 21 3.58 -14.46 4.60
C GLN A 21 3.86 -15.55 5.64
N ALA A 22 4.52 -16.64 5.26
CA ALA A 22 4.85 -17.74 6.17
C ALA A 22 5.70 -17.26 7.36
N GLY A 23 6.70 -16.41 7.11
CA GLY A 23 7.52 -15.82 8.16
C GLY A 23 6.75 -14.86 9.07
N TYR A 24 5.79 -14.11 8.53
CA TYR A 24 4.99 -13.18 9.31
C TYR A 24 3.95 -13.88 10.19
N GLU A 25 3.35 -14.97 9.69
CA GLU A 25 2.35 -15.80 10.38
C GLU A 25 2.95 -16.63 11.52
N ALA A 26 4.24 -17.01 11.43
CA ALA A 26 4.90 -17.80 12.47
C ALA A 26 4.81 -17.18 13.89
N GLU A 27 4.70 -15.85 13.96
CA GLU A 27 4.50 -15.07 15.19
C GLU A 27 3.21 -14.22 15.12
N GLY A 28 2.22 -14.73 14.38
CA GLY A 28 0.96 -14.08 14.10
C GLY A 28 0.15 -13.75 15.36
N SER A 29 -0.41 -12.55 15.41
CA SER A 29 -1.40 -12.17 16.43
C SER A 29 -2.22 -10.99 15.94
N GLN A 30 -3.46 -10.86 16.43
CA GLN A 30 -4.32 -9.72 16.09
C GLN A 30 -3.59 -8.37 16.28
N ARG A 31 -2.91 -8.20 17.44
CA ARG A 31 -2.13 -6.99 17.73
C ARG A 31 -1.02 -6.72 16.70
N ARG A 32 -0.37 -7.77 16.18
CA ARG A 32 0.67 -7.65 15.15
C ARG A 32 0.05 -7.25 13.81
N TYR A 33 -1.09 -7.83 13.46
CA TYR A 33 -1.84 -7.51 12.24
C TYR A 33 -2.37 -6.08 12.28
N ASP A 34 -2.98 -5.66 13.38
CA ASP A 34 -3.45 -4.29 13.59
C ASP A 34 -2.30 -3.28 13.48
N ARG A 35 -1.15 -3.59 14.08
CA ARG A 35 0.04 -2.72 14.01
C ARG A 35 0.55 -2.57 12.58
N ALA A 36 0.62 -3.65 11.80
CA ALA A 36 1.02 -3.56 10.40
C ALA A 36 0.02 -2.77 9.55
N ALA A 37 -1.29 -2.99 9.76
CA ALA A 37 -2.32 -2.20 9.09
C ALA A 37 -2.21 -0.71 9.44
N GLN A 38 -2.01 -0.37 10.71
CA GLN A 38 -1.79 1.01 11.16
C GLN A 38 -0.52 1.62 10.56
N ALA A 39 0.57 0.86 10.49
CA ALA A 39 1.83 1.33 9.89
C ALA A 39 1.65 1.62 8.38
N ALA A 40 0.96 0.74 7.65
CA ALA A 40 0.64 0.96 6.24
C ALA A 40 -0.32 2.15 6.05
N ALA A 41 -1.31 2.31 6.93
CA ALA A 41 -2.22 3.44 6.89
C ALA A 41 -1.49 4.77 7.11
N TRP A 42 -0.57 4.83 8.08
CA TRP A 42 0.30 5.99 8.30
C TRP A 42 1.25 6.22 7.12
N ALA A 43 1.75 5.14 6.50
CA ALA A 43 2.60 5.22 5.32
C ALA A 43 1.91 6.01 4.17
N ILE A 44 0.59 5.84 4.04
CA ILE A 44 -0.23 6.49 3.02
C ILE A 44 -0.69 7.90 3.44
N MET A 45 -1.08 8.08 4.69
CA MET A 45 -1.76 9.31 5.15
C MET A 45 -0.83 10.41 5.65
N GLU A 46 0.42 10.09 6.00
CA GLU A 46 1.37 11.10 6.46
C GLU A 46 1.48 12.25 5.43
N PRO A 47 1.41 13.53 5.85
CA PRO A 47 1.20 14.64 4.93
C PRO A 47 2.19 14.74 3.76
N GLY A 48 3.48 14.47 4.00
CA GLY A 48 4.52 14.49 2.97
C GLY A 48 4.30 13.39 1.94
N ARG A 49 4.30 12.13 2.38
CA ARG A 49 4.07 10.97 1.48
C ARG A 49 2.72 11.01 0.77
N ASN A 50 1.67 11.48 1.43
CA ASN A 50 0.36 11.61 0.80
C ASN A 50 0.41 12.57 -0.40
N ARG A 51 1.09 13.71 -0.24
CA ARG A 51 1.30 14.68 -1.33
C ARG A 51 2.12 14.05 -2.46
N GLU A 52 3.25 13.40 -2.14
CA GLU A 52 4.11 12.74 -3.14
C GLU A 52 3.32 11.70 -3.96
N LEU A 53 2.53 10.84 -3.30
CA LEU A 53 1.68 9.85 -3.96
C LEU A 53 0.59 10.50 -4.82
N ALA A 54 0.02 11.62 -4.37
CA ALA A 54 -1.00 12.35 -5.12
C ALA A 54 -0.41 13.01 -6.38
N GLU A 55 0.77 13.62 -6.27
CA GLU A 55 1.51 14.22 -7.38
C GLU A 55 1.90 13.17 -8.41
N LEU A 56 2.54 12.08 -7.98
CA LEU A 56 2.93 10.96 -8.83
C LEU A 56 1.73 10.38 -9.60
N ALA A 57 0.59 10.23 -8.93
CA ALA A 57 -0.61 9.69 -9.54
C ALA A 57 -1.23 10.63 -10.59
N VAL A 58 -1.18 11.96 -10.40
CA VAL A 58 -1.62 12.92 -11.42
C VAL A 58 -0.64 12.90 -12.60
N GLU A 59 0.67 12.96 -12.32
CA GLU A 59 1.72 12.99 -13.34
C GLU A 59 1.68 11.74 -14.23
N THR A 60 1.58 10.55 -13.62
CA THR A 60 1.66 9.28 -14.35
C THR A 60 0.42 9.00 -15.19
N THR A 61 -0.77 9.47 -14.75
CA THR A 61 -2.05 9.09 -15.39
C THR A 61 -2.72 10.21 -16.17
N GLY A 62 -2.41 11.47 -15.87
CA GLY A 62 -3.13 12.64 -16.38
C GLY A 62 -4.56 12.80 -15.82
N LEU A 63 -4.97 11.99 -14.82
CA LEU A 63 -6.34 11.96 -14.31
C LEU A 63 -6.49 12.67 -12.95
N GLY A 64 -7.45 13.60 -12.86
CA GLY A 64 -7.82 14.31 -11.62
C GLY A 64 -6.81 15.40 -11.22
N ASN A 65 -6.85 15.83 -9.96
CA ASN A 65 -5.93 16.83 -9.40
C ASN A 65 -5.33 16.39 -8.06
N VAL A 66 -4.23 17.05 -7.65
CA VAL A 66 -3.45 16.68 -6.46
C VAL A 66 -4.27 16.85 -5.18
N SER A 67 -5.02 17.95 -5.04
CA SER A 67 -5.83 18.25 -3.85
C SER A 67 -6.85 17.14 -3.57
N ASP A 68 -7.60 16.73 -4.59
CA ASP A 68 -8.61 15.68 -4.46
C ASP A 68 -7.98 14.32 -4.17
N LYS A 69 -6.81 14.03 -4.73
CA LYS A 69 -6.09 12.78 -4.44
C LYS A 69 -5.53 12.75 -3.03
N ILE A 70 -5.07 13.89 -2.48
CA ILE A 70 -4.67 13.99 -1.07
C ILE A 70 -5.85 13.65 -0.15
N ILE A 71 -7.02 14.25 -0.42
CA ILE A 71 -8.25 13.99 0.34
C ILE A 71 -8.69 12.53 0.17
N LYS A 72 -8.58 11.98 -1.04
CA LYS A 72 -8.93 10.58 -1.34
C LYS A 72 -8.04 9.61 -0.55
N ASN A 73 -6.72 9.77 -0.60
CA ASN A 73 -5.77 8.93 0.15
C ASN A 73 -6.09 8.97 1.64
N TYR A 74 -6.32 10.18 2.20
CA TYR A 74 -6.67 10.33 3.61
C TYR A 74 -8.01 9.64 3.96
N ARG A 75 -9.10 10.00 3.27
CA ARG A 75 -10.44 9.52 3.62
C ARG A 75 -10.64 8.03 3.36
N LYS A 76 -10.09 7.50 2.26
CA LYS A 76 -10.22 6.06 1.95
C LYS A 76 -9.41 5.20 2.92
N THR A 77 -8.21 5.63 3.27
CA THR A 77 -7.39 4.91 4.25
C THR A 77 -7.98 5.01 5.66
N LEU A 78 -8.38 6.20 6.12
CA LEU A 78 -8.98 6.36 7.44
C LEU A 78 -10.30 5.58 7.56
N GLY A 79 -11.17 5.65 6.53
CA GLY A 79 -12.42 4.89 6.51
C GLY A 79 -12.18 3.39 6.65
N LEU A 80 -11.26 2.82 5.86
CA LEU A 80 -10.89 1.41 5.97
C LEU A 80 -10.36 1.05 7.37
N MET A 81 -9.53 1.90 7.97
CA MET A 81 -9.01 1.63 9.32
C MET A 81 -10.09 1.68 10.39
N CYS A 82 -11.11 2.53 10.24
CA CYS A 82 -12.30 2.51 11.10
C CYS A 82 -13.07 1.19 10.94
N ASP A 83 -13.31 0.74 9.71
CA ASP A 83 -14.05 -0.49 9.42
C ASP A 83 -13.32 -1.74 9.98
N ILE A 84 -11.99 -1.80 9.86
CA ILE A 84 -11.18 -2.93 10.38
C ILE A 84 -11.18 -3.00 11.91
N LYS A 85 -11.30 -1.84 12.59
CA LYS A 85 -11.27 -1.79 14.05
C LYS A 85 -12.54 -2.38 14.69
N GLY A 86 -13.64 -2.47 13.93
CA GLY A 86 -14.96 -2.86 14.41
C GLY A 86 -15.78 -1.67 14.89
#